data_AF-A0AAD0PB69-F1
#
_entry.id   AF-A0AAD0PB69-F1
#
_cell.length_a   1.000
_cell.length_b   1.000
_cell.length_c   1.000
_cell.angle_alpha   90.00
_cell.angle_beta   90.00
_cell.angle_gamma   90.00
#
_symmetry.space_group_name_H-M   'P 1'
#
loop_
_entity.id
_entity.type
_entity.pdbx_description
1 polymer ?
#
loop_
_entity_poly.entity_id
_entity_poly.type
_entity_poly.pdbx_seq_one_letter_code
_entity_poly.pdbx_strand_id
1 'polypeptide(L)'
;MEIRDVSAVLKRMSYFTDILVPEYEKKFNTSLENIYFWDPFNIEEYPEEVETAISKLEKAIADNRDFLEEDNEEIGEKLRVPESNVIY
;
A
#
# COMPACT_ATOMS: atom_id res chain seq x y z
N MET A 1 -20.26 -6.02 -22.30
CA MET A 1 -19.46 -5.13 -21.45
C MET A 1 -20.34 -4.83 -20.26
N GLU A 2 -20.14 -5.51 -19.14
CA GLU A 2 -20.84 -5.14 -17.90
C GLU A 2 -20.39 -3.72 -17.57
N ILE A 3 -21.34 -2.80 -17.45
CA ILE A 3 -21.05 -1.45 -16.98
C ILE A 3 -20.64 -1.64 -15.53
N ARG A 4 -19.32 -1.73 -15.28
CA ARG A 4 -18.78 -1.76 -13.93
C ARG A 4 -19.31 -0.50 -13.24
N ASP A 5 -19.96 -0.68 -12.10
CA ASP A 5 -20.60 0.42 -11.39
C ASP A 5 -19.50 1.34 -10.85
N VAL A 6 -19.19 2.40 -11.59
CA VAL A 6 -18.21 3.44 -11.21
C VAL A 6 -18.54 4.00 -9.83
N SER A 7 -19.82 3.99 -9.43
CA SER A 7 -20.22 4.44 -8.09
C SER A 7 -19.70 3.53 -6.97
N ALA A 8 -19.49 2.23 -7.24
CA ALA A 8 -18.92 1.31 -6.26
C ALA A 8 -17.42 1.56 -6.06
N VAL A 9 -16.68 1.80 -7.16
CA VAL A 9 -15.25 2.12 -7.13
C VAL A 9 -15.03 3.43 -6.36
N LEU A 10 -15.80 4.46 -6.65
CA LEU A 10 -15.74 5.74 -5.94
C LEU A 10 -16.03 5.59 -4.43
N LYS A 11 -17.00 4.76 -4.04
CA LYS A 11 -17.26 4.48 -2.61
C LYS A 11 -16.06 3.81 -1.93
N ARG A 12 -15.37 2.89 -2.62
CA ARG A 12 -14.19 2.22 -2.09
C ARG A 12 -13.01 3.18 -1.98
N MET A 13 -12.83 4.07 -2.95
CA MET A 13 -11.84 5.15 -2.86
C MET A 13 -12.12 6.07 -1.66
N SER A 14 -13.37 6.50 -1.45
CA SER A 14 -13.74 7.30 -0.27
C SER A 14 -13.49 6.55 1.04
N TYR A 15 -13.83 5.27 1.12
CA TYR A 15 -13.51 4.45 2.30
C TYR A 15 -11.99 4.40 2.57
N PHE A 16 -11.19 4.23 1.52
CA PHE A 16 -9.73 4.23 1.65
C PHE A 16 -9.21 5.58 2.18
N THR A 17 -9.59 6.68 1.53
CA THR A 17 -9.07 8.02 1.84
C THR A 17 -9.60 8.59 3.15
N ASP A 18 -10.90 8.43 3.42
CA ASP A 18 -11.55 9.12 4.55
C ASP A 18 -11.52 8.30 5.85
N ILE A 19 -11.32 6.98 5.77
CA ILE A 19 -11.38 6.08 6.92
C ILE A 19 -10.05 5.36 7.13
N LEU A 20 -9.59 4.56 6.15
CA LEU A 20 -8.41 3.72 6.34
C LEU A 20 -7.11 4.51 6.48
N VAL A 21 -6.89 5.52 5.63
CA VAL A 21 -5.67 6.35 5.70
C VAL A 21 -5.56 7.04 7.07
N PRO A 22 -6.56 7.79 7.56
CA PRO A 22 -6.49 8.40 8.89
C PRO A 22 -6.30 7.40 10.04
N GLU A 23 -6.94 6.22 9.95
CA GLU A 23 -6.77 5.16 10.95
C GLU A 23 -5.34 4.63 10.98
N TYR A 24 -4.78 4.36 9.79
CA TYR A 24 -3.39 3.95 9.63
C TYR A 24 -2.42 5.01 10.15
N GLU A 25 -2.53 6.25 9.68
CA GLU A 25 -1.61 7.33 10.03
C GLU A 25 -1.61 7.60 11.53
N LYS A 26 -2.78 7.52 12.18
CA LYS A 26 -2.91 7.65 13.63
C LYS A 26 -2.25 6.49 14.37
N LYS A 27 -2.35 5.26 13.85
CA LYS A 27 -1.83 4.06 14.50
C LYS A 27 -0.30 3.98 14.43
N PHE A 28 0.27 4.29 13.27
CA PHE A 28 1.72 4.18 13.03
C PHE A 28 2.46 5.51 13.18
N ASN A 29 1.75 6.64 13.31
CA ASN A 29 2.32 7.99 13.33
C ASN A 29 3.20 8.27 12.09
N THR A 30 2.78 7.71 10.95
CA THR A 30 3.44 7.76 9.64
C THR A 30 2.46 8.35 8.64
N SER A 31 2.88 9.33 7.81
CA SER A 31 1.99 9.92 6.81
C SER A 31 2.04 9.19 5.47
N LEU A 32 0.89 9.07 4.82
CA LEU A 32 0.72 8.48 3.49
C LEU A 32 0.45 9.51 2.38
N GLU A 33 0.54 10.82 2.67
CA GLU A 33 0.16 11.91 1.75
C GLU A 33 0.85 11.84 0.37
N ASN A 34 2.10 11.35 0.32
CA ASN A 34 2.90 11.30 -0.91
C ASN A 34 2.98 9.90 -1.53
N ILE A 35 2.15 8.96 -1.09
CA ILE A 35 2.14 7.58 -1.58
C ILE A 35 1.02 7.40 -2.58
N TYR A 36 1.39 6.94 -3.77
CA TYR A 36 0.44 6.60 -4.82
C TYR A 36 0.07 5.12 -4.71
N PHE A 37 -1.19 4.85 -4.39
CA PHE A 37 -1.71 3.48 -4.24
C PHE A 37 -2.33 2.93 -5.53
N TRP A 38 -2.74 3.80 -6.44
CA TRP A 38 -3.34 3.48 -7.75
C TRP A 38 -3.21 4.68 -8.68
N ASP A 39 -3.44 4.48 -9.98
CA ASP A 39 -3.51 5.57 -10.95
C ASP A 39 -4.93 6.20 -10.97
N PRO A 40 -5.11 7.47 -10.55
CA PRO A 40 -6.42 8.10 -10.52
C PRO A 40 -7.03 8.31 -11.92
N PHE A 41 -6.23 8.32 -12.99
CA PHE A 41 -6.71 8.56 -14.36
C PHE A 41 -7.20 7.29 -15.04
N ASN A 42 -6.71 6.12 -14.63
CA ASN A 42 -7.03 4.82 -15.27
C ASN A 42 -7.84 3.89 -14.35
N ILE A 43 -8.48 4.45 -13.33
CA ILE A 43 -9.20 3.65 -12.33
C ILE A 43 -10.43 2.90 -12.88
N GLU A 44 -11.02 3.39 -13.98
CA GLU A 44 -12.10 2.67 -14.67
C GLU A 44 -11.60 1.38 -15.35
N GLU A 45 -10.33 1.38 -15.79
CA GLU A 45 -9.67 0.24 -16.40
C GLU A 45 -9.18 -0.75 -15.33
N TYR A 46 -8.69 -0.23 -14.19
CA TYR A 46 -8.05 -1.01 -13.12
C TYR A 46 -8.65 -0.77 -11.71
N PRO A 47 -9.96 -0.99 -11.49
CA PRO A 47 -10.58 -0.79 -10.19
C PRO A 47 -10.05 -1.74 -9.09
N GLU A 48 -9.44 -2.87 -9.47
CA GLU A 48 -8.79 -3.80 -8.57
C GLU A 48 -7.60 -3.21 -7.80
N GLU A 49 -7.00 -2.11 -8.29
CA GLU A 49 -5.91 -1.42 -7.59
C GLU A 49 -6.40 -0.82 -6.27
N VAL A 50 -7.63 -0.28 -6.24
CA VAL A 50 -8.26 0.27 -5.02
C VAL A 50 -8.50 -0.85 -4.01
N GLU A 51 -9.01 -1.99 -4.46
CA GLU A 51 -9.24 -3.17 -3.62
C GLU A 51 -7.94 -3.72 -3.02
N THR A 52 -6.88 -3.72 -3.84
CA THR A 52 -5.54 -4.14 -3.42
C THR A 52 -4.97 -3.18 -2.38
N ALA A 53 -5.10 -1.86 -2.60
CA ALA A 53 -4.65 -0.84 -1.66
C ALA A 53 -5.38 -0.95 -0.32
N ILE A 54 -6.71 -1.08 -0.34
CA ILE A 54 -7.54 -1.32 0.84
C ILE A 54 -7.03 -2.55 1.61
N SER A 55 -6.87 -3.68 0.92
CA SER A 55 -6.45 -4.94 1.55
C SER A 55 -5.06 -4.82 2.19
N LYS A 56 -4.13 -4.10 1.56
CA LYS A 56 -2.79 -3.84 2.11
C LYS A 56 -2.84 -3.02 3.39
N LEU A 57 -3.57 -1.90 3.40
CA LEU A 57 -3.70 -1.05 4.59
C LEU A 57 -4.44 -1.76 5.72
N GLU A 58 -5.54 -2.47 5.42
CA GLU A 58 -6.29 -3.25 6.41
C GLU A 58 -5.41 -4.33 7.04
N LYS A 59 -4.62 -5.04 6.23
CA LYS A 59 -3.68 -6.03 6.72
C LYS A 59 -2.59 -5.41 7.58
N ALA A 60 -2.00 -4.30 7.16
CA ALA A 60 -0.98 -3.59 7.95
C ALA A 60 -1.53 -3.16 9.33
N ILE A 61 -2.75 -2.62 9.36
CA ILE A 61 -3.46 -2.28 10.60
C ILE A 61 -3.71 -3.54 11.44
N ALA A 62 -4.20 -4.63 10.85
CA ALA A 62 -4.54 -5.86 11.55
C ALA A 62 -3.31 -6.56 12.14
N ASP A 63 -2.23 -6.65 11.36
CA ASP A 63 -0.96 -7.27 11.74
C ASP A 63 -0.13 -6.35 12.66
N ASN A 64 -0.55 -5.09 12.83
CA ASN A 64 0.16 -4.05 13.56
C ASN A 64 1.60 -3.88 13.04
N ARG A 65 1.75 -3.85 11.72
CA ARG A 65 3.02 -3.66 11.00
C ARG A 65 2.92 -2.45 10.08
N ASP A 66 3.97 -1.64 10.05
CA ASP A 66 4.03 -0.50 9.16
C ASP A 66 4.21 -1.00 7.72
N PHE A 67 3.25 -0.65 6.86
CA PHE A 67 3.25 -0.93 5.42
C PHE A 67 4.53 -0.40 4.74
N LEU A 68 5.10 0.71 5.19
CA LEU A 68 6.33 1.28 4.64
C LEU A 68 7.60 0.53 5.08
N GLU A 69 7.54 -0.24 6.17
CA GLU A 69 8.67 -1.05 6.60
C GLU A 69 8.78 -2.36 5.80
N GLU A 70 7.67 -2.96 5.34
CA GLU A 70 7.69 -4.14 4.46
C GLU A 70 8.38 -3.85 3.12
N ASP A 71 8.12 -2.69 2.49
CA ASP A 71 8.80 -2.31 1.24
C ASP A 71 10.30 -2.04 1.42
N ASN A 72 10.75 -1.76 2.67
CA ASN A 72 12.17 -1.59 3.00
C ASN A 72 12.87 -2.91 3.40
N GLU A 73 12.14 -3.99 3.68
CA GLU A 73 12.75 -5.26 4.07
C GLU A 73 13.26 -6.04 2.84
N GLU A 74 12.62 -5.91 1.66
CA GLU A 74 13.10 -6.52 0.40
C GLU A 74 14.43 -5.95 -0.11
N ILE A 75 14.81 -4.72 0.28
CA ILE A 75 16.12 -4.13 -0.06
C ILE A 75 17.22 -4.53 0.92
N GLY A 76 16.87 -4.91 2.15
CA GLY A 76 17.83 -5.32 3.19
C GLY A 76 18.51 -6.65 2.90
N GLU A 77 17.83 -7.59 2.25
CA GLU A 77 18.39 -8.93 1.99
C GLU A 77 19.28 -8.99 0.73
N LYS A 78 19.05 -8.11 -0.26
CA LYS A 78 19.84 -8.06 -1.51
C LYS A 78 21.14 -7.24 -1.41
N LEU A 79 21.29 -6.41 -0.38
CA LEU A 79 22.49 -5.58 -0.13
C LEU A 79 23.42 -6.13 0.95
N ARG A 80 23.13 -7.32 1.49
CA ARG A 80 24.08 -8.06 2.32
C ARG A 80 25.23 -8.55 1.43
N VAL A 81 26.24 -7.69 1.27
CA VAL A 81 27.57 -8.10 0.80
C VAL A 81 28.02 -9.27 1.69
N PRO A 82 28.31 -10.46 1.15
CA PRO A 82 28.86 -11.53 1.95
C PRO A 82 30.24 -11.10 2.46
N GLU A 83 30.37 -10.92 3.78
CA GLU A 83 31.64 -10.63 4.47
C GLU A 83 32.59 -11.85 4.47
N SER A 84 32.83 -12.47 3.32
CA SER A 84 33.85 -13.50 3.18
C SER A 84 34.33 -13.59 1.74
N ASN A 85 35.33 -12.77 1.44
CA ASN A 85 36.51 -13.15 0.66
C ASN A 85 37.59 -12.07 0.84
N VAL A 86 38.03 -11.87 2.09
CA VAL A 86 39.38 -11.35 2.33
C VAL A 86 40.31 -12.55 2.18
N ILE A 87 40.83 -12.75 0.97
CA ILE A 87 41.94 -13.66 0.73
C ILE A 87 43.20 -12.88 1.14
N TYR A 88 43.84 -13.31 2.22
CA TYR A 88 45.19 -12.88 2.61
C TYR A 88 46.24 -13.47 1.66
#